data_AF-A0AA96QKR8-F1
#
_entry.id   AF-A0AA96QKR8-F1
#
_cell.length_a   1.000
_cell.length_b   1.000
_cell.length_c   1.000
_cell.angle_alpha   90.00
_cell.angle_beta   90.00
_cell.angle_gamma   90.00
#
_symmetry.space_group_name_H-M   'P 1'
#
loop_
_entity.id
_entity.type
_entity.pdbx_description
1 polymer ?
#
loop_
_entity_poly.entity_id
_entity_poly.type
_entity_poly.pdbx_seq_one_letter_code
_entity_poly.pdbx_strand_id
1 'polypeptide(L)'
;MGLAERAGLAAPRPFEHLRDGAVWGADVLRDRVREHVVAGLGSVDAVVVADDTQAVKKGDRSVGVAPRHCGLTDQMENCQVMPMLTCATEAGHAFVDRGLYLPKAWTSDPAWCRAAGGPVDGEFATKSALVRRMLARLVDAGVPFGWFAADSGYGRDPDLRLFCHDGGIAYAMTVPMDPAYEGKRCPAKTF
;
A
#
# COMPACT_ATOMS: atom_id res chain seq x y z
N MET A 1 -12.07 -20.73 17.24
CA MET A 1 -11.12 -21.54 16.46
C MET A 1 -9.97 -20.67 16.00
N GLY A 2 -8.74 -20.95 16.44
CA GLY A 2 -7.54 -20.16 16.08
C GLY A 2 -6.98 -20.50 14.69
N LEU A 3 -6.10 -19.67 14.13
CA LEU A 3 -5.44 -19.91 12.83
C LEU A 3 -4.73 -21.28 12.77
N ALA A 4 -4.05 -21.67 13.85
CA ALA A 4 -3.39 -22.97 13.96
C ALA A 4 -4.36 -24.14 13.86
N GLU A 5 -5.47 -24.07 14.58
CA GLU A 5 -6.53 -25.08 14.58
C GLU A 5 -7.20 -25.19 13.21
N ARG A 6 -7.47 -24.05 12.55
CA ARG A 6 -7.97 -24.01 11.15
C ARG A 6 -7.03 -24.66 10.16
N ALA A 7 -5.72 -24.59 10.42
CA ALA A 7 -4.69 -25.19 9.59
C ALA A 7 -4.43 -26.66 9.95
N GLY A 8 -5.18 -27.26 10.89
CA GLY A 8 -5.00 -28.63 11.34
C GLY A 8 -3.75 -28.84 12.22
N LEU A 9 -3.20 -27.77 12.80
CA LEU A 9 -2.01 -27.85 13.64
C LEU A 9 -2.40 -28.09 15.10
N ALA A 10 -1.66 -29.00 15.75
CA ALA A 10 -1.90 -29.39 17.14
C ALA A 10 -1.54 -28.30 18.17
N ALA A 11 -0.80 -27.26 17.77
CA ALA A 11 -0.35 -26.19 18.65
C ALA A 11 -0.17 -24.87 17.88
N PRO A 12 -0.23 -23.70 18.55
CA PRO A 12 -0.02 -22.39 17.93
C PRO A 12 1.45 -22.12 17.55
N ARG A 13 2.39 -22.86 18.16
CA ARG A 13 3.84 -22.64 18.03
C ARG A 13 4.35 -22.47 16.59
N PRO A 14 3.88 -23.21 15.57
CA PRO A 14 4.34 -22.98 14.19
C PRO A 14 3.95 -21.61 13.63
N PHE A 15 2.77 -21.07 13.94
CA PHE A 15 2.36 -19.73 13.54
C PHE A 15 3.10 -18.64 14.34
N GLU A 16 3.37 -18.89 15.62
CA GLU A 16 4.22 -18.00 16.43
C GLU A 16 5.64 -17.96 15.86
N HIS A 17 6.20 -19.11 15.47
CA HIS A 17 7.50 -19.15 14.82
C HIS A 17 7.49 -18.42 13.47
N LEU A 18 6.46 -18.61 12.64
CA LEU A 18 6.30 -17.86 11.38
C LEU A 18 6.32 -16.34 11.59
N ARG A 19 5.70 -15.88 12.68
CA ARG A 19 5.63 -14.45 13.03
C ARG A 19 6.95 -13.92 13.61
N ASP A 20 7.54 -14.66 14.55
CA ASP A 20 8.55 -14.13 15.47
C ASP A 20 9.99 -14.58 15.16
N GLY A 21 10.16 -15.70 14.45
CA GLY A 21 11.48 -16.32 14.28
C GLY A 21 11.82 -16.84 12.88
N ALA A 22 10.83 -17.02 12.00
CA ALA A 22 11.07 -17.43 10.64
C ALA A 22 11.61 -16.26 9.80
N VAL A 23 12.61 -16.55 8.97
CA VAL A 23 13.12 -15.59 7.98
C VAL A 23 12.35 -15.80 6.69
N TRP A 24 11.48 -14.85 6.34
CA TRP A 24 10.73 -14.86 5.08
C TRP A 24 10.89 -13.53 4.34
N GLY A 25 11.00 -13.61 3.02
CA GLY A 25 11.03 -12.44 2.15
C GLY A 25 9.64 -11.84 2.06
N ALA A 26 9.41 -10.70 2.72
CA ALA A 26 8.09 -10.09 2.75
C ALA A 26 7.54 -9.73 1.36
N ASP A 27 8.44 -9.41 0.43
CA ASP A 27 8.09 -9.08 -0.96
C ASP A 27 7.78 -10.34 -1.77
N VAL A 28 8.50 -11.45 -1.52
CA VAL A 28 8.17 -12.76 -2.08
C VAL A 28 6.79 -13.23 -1.60
N LEU A 29 6.46 -13.01 -0.33
CA LEU A 29 5.13 -13.34 0.20
C LEU A 29 4.04 -12.46 -0.43
N ARG A 30 4.29 -11.16 -0.60
CA ARG A 30 3.39 -10.26 -1.34
C ARG A 30 3.11 -10.81 -2.73
N ASP A 31 4.14 -11.20 -3.48
CA ASP A 31 3.98 -11.69 -4.84
C ASP A 31 3.15 -13.00 -4.88
N ARG A 32 3.38 -13.93 -3.95
CA ARG A 32 2.56 -15.15 -3.80
C ARG A 32 1.10 -14.87 -3.45
N VAL A 33 0.85 -13.91 -2.55
CA VAL A 33 -0.53 -13.49 -2.21
C VAL A 33 -1.20 -12.88 -3.43
N ARG A 34 -0.51 -12.02 -4.17
CA ARG A 34 -1.01 -11.44 -5.43
C ARG A 34 -1.36 -12.53 -6.44
N GLU A 35 -0.47 -13.49 -6.68
CA GLU A 35 -0.73 -14.61 -7.59
C GLU A 35 -1.97 -15.41 -7.18
N HIS A 36 -2.13 -15.70 -5.89
CA HIS A 36 -3.31 -16.39 -5.36
C HIS A 36 -4.60 -15.57 -5.56
N VAL A 37 -4.55 -14.27 -5.28
CA VAL A 37 -5.69 -13.38 -5.48
C VAL A 37 -6.05 -13.27 -6.96
N VAL A 38 -5.08 -13.10 -7.85
CA VAL A 38 -5.32 -12.99 -9.29
C VAL A 38 -5.83 -14.30 -9.88
N ALA A 39 -5.41 -15.45 -9.37
CA ALA A 39 -5.95 -16.74 -9.79
C ALA A 39 -7.44 -16.91 -9.45
N GLY A 40 -7.93 -16.26 -8.38
CA GLY A 40 -9.32 -16.35 -7.94
C GLY A 40 -10.22 -15.16 -8.32
N LEU A 41 -9.66 -13.96 -8.41
CA LEU A 41 -10.36 -12.69 -8.60
C LEU A 41 -9.82 -11.87 -9.79
N GLY A 42 -8.82 -12.35 -10.53
CA GLY A 42 -8.27 -11.62 -11.66
C GLY A 42 -9.33 -11.40 -12.75
N SER A 43 -9.57 -10.15 -13.11
CA SER A 43 -10.52 -9.78 -14.16
C SER A 43 -10.12 -8.48 -14.82
N VAL A 44 -10.35 -8.36 -16.13
CA VAL A 44 -10.20 -7.09 -16.86
C VAL A 44 -11.21 -6.04 -16.41
N ASP A 45 -12.28 -6.44 -15.75
CA ASP A 45 -13.28 -5.54 -15.15
C ASP A 45 -12.94 -5.18 -13.70
N ALA A 46 -11.83 -5.70 -13.16
CA ALA A 46 -11.43 -5.40 -11.79
C ALA A 46 -11.03 -3.91 -11.63
N VAL A 47 -11.28 -3.39 -10.43
CA VAL A 47 -10.80 -2.07 -10.00
C VAL A 47 -9.68 -2.28 -9.00
N VAL A 48 -8.49 -1.75 -9.29
CA VAL A 48 -7.40 -1.64 -8.31
C VAL A 48 -7.59 -0.37 -7.52
N VAL A 49 -7.80 -0.49 -6.21
CA VAL A 49 -8.04 0.64 -5.30
C VAL A 49 -6.81 0.89 -4.44
N ALA A 50 -6.32 2.13 -4.42
CA ALA A 50 -5.30 2.57 -3.48
C ALA A 50 -5.93 3.27 -2.28
N ASP A 51 -5.57 2.81 -1.08
CA ASP A 51 -5.91 3.44 0.19
C ASP A 51 -4.78 3.23 1.20
N ASP A 52 -4.69 4.04 2.25
CA ASP A 52 -3.76 3.77 3.36
C ASP A 52 -4.47 3.34 4.65
N THR A 53 -3.92 2.29 5.27
CA THR A 53 -4.32 1.91 6.62
C THR A 53 -3.31 2.40 7.64
N GLN A 54 -3.80 2.75 8.82
CA GLN A 54 -2.98 3.24 9.92
C GLN A 54 -3.07 2.29 11.10
N ALA A 55 -1.93 1.97 11.70
CA ALA A 55 -1.84 1.15 12.89
C ALA A 55 -1.21 1.94 14.03
N VAL A 56 -1.98 2.19 15.09
CA VAL A 56 -1.47 2.80 16.33
C VAL A 56 -0.44 1.87 16.96
N LYS A 57 0.71 2.42 17.37
CA LYS A 57 1.81 1.70 17.99
C LYS A 57 2.27 2.40 19.25
N LYS A 58 2.82 1.61 20.18
CA LYS A 58 3.50 2.11 21.38
C LYS A 58 5.01 1.98 21.21
N GLY A 59 5.75 2.98 21.69
CA GLY A 59 7.21 3.03 21.61
C GLY A 59 7.75 3.45 20.24
N ASP A 60 9.07 3.35 20.09
CA ASP A 60 9.85 3.87 18.95
C ASP A 60 10.52 2.75 18.12
N ARG A 61 10.28 1.49 18.46
CA ARG A 61 10.93 0.33 17.83
C ARG A 61 10.14 -0.27 16.66
N SER A 62 8.94 0.22 16.38
CA SER A 62 8.15 -0.21 15.20
C SER A 62 8.57 0.61 13.98
N VAL A 63 9.18 -0.02 12.99
CA VAL A 63 9.69 0.65 11.78
C VAL A 63 8.65 1.54 11.12
N GLY A 64 8.97 2.80 10.86
CA GLY A 64 8.06 3.76 10.22
C GLY A 64 7.01 4.37 11.14
N VAL A 65 7.03 4.08 12.45
CA VAL A 65 6.13 4.72 13.40
C VAL A 65 6.51 6.19 13.63
N ALA A 66 5.54 7.09 13.60
CA ALA A 66 5.75 8.48 13.99
C ALA A 66 4.45 9.15 14.45
N PRO A 67 4.53 10.22 15.27
CA PRO A 67 3.38 11.07 15.59
C PRO A 67 2.75 11.66 14.33
N ARG A 68 1.47 11.38 14.10
CA ARG A 68 0.68 11.90 12.99
C ARG A 68 -0.81 11.79 13.26
N HIS A 69 -1.62 12.51 12.49
CA HIS A 69 -3.07 12.40 12.59
C HIS A 69 -3.52 10.99 12.19
N CYS A 70 -4.15 10.27 13.12
CA CYS A 70 -4.67 8.93 12.93
C CYS A 70 -6.16 9.01 12.61
N GLY A 71 -6.56 8.55 11.42
CA GLY A 71 -7.97 8.58 11.03
C GLY A 71 -8.88 7.69 11.90
N LEU A 72 -8.33 6.69 12.59
CA LEU A 72 -9.10 5.81 13.47
C LEU A 72 -9.49 6.46 14.80
N THR A 73 -8.63 7.32 15.33
CA THR A 73 -8.86 8.00 16.62
C THR A 73 -9.22 9.47 16.47
N ASP A 74 -9.02 10.03 15.28
CA ASP A 74 -9.15 11.47 15.00
C ASP A 74 -8.23 12.33 15.90
N GLN A 75 -7.07 11.77 16.25
CA GLN A 75 -6.09 12.40 17.14
C GLN A 75 -4.67 12.27 16.58
N MET A 76 -3.76 13.07 17.13
CA MET A 76 -2.31 12.89 16.92
C MET A 76 -1.83 11.67 17.69
N GLU A 77 -1.51 10.60 16.97
CA GLU A 77 -1.08 9.32 17.53
C GLU A 77 0.24 8.88 16.91
N ASN A 78 0.96 8.04 17.64
CA ASN A 78 2.13 7.36 17.12
C ASN A 78 1.69 6.19 16.23
N CYS A 79 1.72 6.39 14.91
CA CYS A 79 1.16 5.44 13.96
C CYS A 79 2.16 5.01 12.89
N GLN A 80 2.05 3.76 12.47
CA GLN A 80 2.55 3.29 11.18
C GLN A 80 1.48 3.54 10.12
N VAL A 81 1.90 3.84 8.90
CA VAL A 81 1.01 3.98 7.75
C VAL A 81 1.43 3.04 6.64
N MET A 82 0.45 2.35 6.10
CA MET A 82 0.65 1.35 5.07
C MET A 82 -0.28 1.65 3.89
N PRO A 83 0.23 2.29 2.82
CA PRO A 83 -0.45 2.27 1.53
C PRO A 83 -0.67 0.83 1.06
N MET A 84 -1.85 0.53 0.56
CA MET A 84 -2.25 -0.80 0.09
C MET A 84 -2.91 -0.68 -1.28
N LEU A 85 -2.73 -1.72 -2.10
CA LEU A 85 -3.52 -1.91 -3.32
C LEU A 85 -4.46 -3.08 -3.11
N THR A 86 -5.74 -2.85 -3.37
CA THR A 86 -6.80 -3.86 -3.31
C THR A 86 -7.34 -4.10 -4.70
N CYS A 87 -7.39 -5.36 -5.14
CA CYS A 87 -8.13 -5.76 -6.32
C CYS A 87 -9.59 -5.99 -5.92
N ALA A 88 -10.53 -5.29 -6.54
CA ALA A 88 -11.97 -5.41 -6.30
C ALA A 88 -12.70 -5.84 -7.57
N THR A 89 -13.57 -6.83 -7.42
CA THR A 89 -14.44 -7.39 -8.47
C THR A 89 -15.84 -7.62 -7.91
N GLU A 90 -16.78 -8.04 -8.76
CA GLU A 90 -18.10 -8.48 -8.32
C GLU A 90 -18.06 -9.68 -7.36
N ALA A 91 -17.06 -10.55 -7.50
CA ALA A 91 -16.89 -11.74 -6.66
C ALA A 91 -16.30 -11.42 -5.27
N GLY A 92 -15.78 -10.21 -5.07
CA GLY A 92 -15.16 -9.77 -3.82
C GLY A 92 -13.89 -8.95 -4.05
N HIS A 93 -13.15 -8.72 -2.97
CA HIS A 93 -11.94 -7.92 -3.00
C HIS A 93 -10.84 -8.48 -2.09
N ALA A 94 -9.58 -8.27 -2.47
CA ALA A 94 -8.43 -8.69 -1.69
C ALA A 94 -7.19 -7.83 -1.99
N PHE A 95 -6.28 -7.76 -1.01
CA PHE A 95 -5.01 -7.04 -1.17
C PHE A 95 -4.09 -7.74 -2.17
N VAL A 96 -3.50 -6.96 -3.07
CA VAL A 96 -2.56 -7.41 -4.11
C VAL A 96 -1.18 -6.75 -3.99
N ASP A 97 -1.06 -5.66 -3.24
CA ASP A 97 0.24 -5.04 -2.92
C ASP A 97 0.17 -4.24 -1.60
N ARG A 98 1.33 -4.01 -0.99
CA ARG A 98 1.52 -3.24 0.24
C ARG A 98 2.78 -2.38 0.15
N GLY A 99 2.75 -1.22 0.79
CA GLY A 99 3.90 -0.39 1.08
C GLY A 99 3.95 -0.06 2.57
N LEU A 100 5.15 0.19 3.10
CA LEU A 100 5.32 0.81 4.41
C LEU A 100 5.80 2.24 4.18
N TYR A 101 5.04 3.22 4.65
CA TYR A 101 5.47 4.61 4.59
C TYR A 101 6.51 4.88 5.67
N LEU A 102 7.72 5.29 5.25
CA LEU A 102 8.79 5.71 6.15
C LEU A 102 8.84 7.24 6.21
N PRO A 103 8.49 7.87 7.34
CA PRO A 103 8.70 9.29 7.55
C PRO A 103 10.18 9.66 7.41
N LYS A 104 10.48 10.91 7.02
CA LYS A 104 11.87 11.37 6.85
C LYS A 104 12.79 11.07 8.04
N ALA A 105 12.27 11.15 9.27
CA ALA A 105 13.03 10.81 10.47
C ALA A 105 13.62 9.38 10.44
N TRP A 106 12.91 8.42 9.85
CA TRP A 106 13.37 7.04 9.68
C TRP A 106 14.42 6.88 8.58
N THR A 107 14.38 7.73 7.56
CA THR A 107 15.32 7.67 6.43
C THR A 107 16.58 8.51 6.67
N SER A 108 16.51 9.49 7.60
CA SER A 108 17.62 10.34 7.99
C SER A 108 18.55 9.71 9.05
N ASP A 109 18.12 8.65 9.73
CA ASP A 109 18.96 7.84 10.63
C ASP A 109 18.91 6.35 10.22
N PRO A 110 19.76 5.94 9.26
CA PRO A 110 19.79 4.55 8.81
C PRO A 110 20.22 3.57 9.89
N ALA A 111 21.01 4.01 10.89
CA ALA A 111 21.48 3.13 11.96
C ALA A 111 20.32 2.78 12.91
N TRP A 112 19.52 3.77 13.31
CA TRP A 112 18.31 3.55 14.08
C TRP A 112 17.28 2.71 13.33
N CYS A 113 17.07 3.00 12.03
CA CYS A 113 16.18 2.23 11.18
C CYS A 113 16.56 0.74 11.13
N ARG A 114 17.85 0.44 10.89
CA ARG A 114 18.37 -0.94 10.90
C ARG A 114 18.24 -1.61 12.27
N ALA A 115 18.50 -0.89 13.36
CA ALA A 115 18.36 -1.42 14.71
C ALA A 115 16.91 -1.83 15.05
N ALA A 116 15.92 -1.24 14.39
CA ALA A 116 14.51 -1.60 14.48
C ALA A 116 14.07 -2.68 13.46
N GLY A 117 14.98 -3.18 12.62
CA GLY A 117 14.69 -4.15 11.56
C GLY A 117 14.13 -3.52 10.28
N GLY A 118 14.34 -2.21 10.07
CA GLY A 118 13.94 -1.50 8.86
C GLY A 118 14.84 -1.80 7.65
N PRO A 119 14.42 -1.39 6.44
CA PRO A 119 15.18 -1.63 5.22
C PRO A 119 16.54 -0.91 5.28
N VAL A 120 17.57 -1.59 4.75
CA VAL A 120 18.98 -1.15 4.81
C VAL A 120 19.20 0.20 4.10
N ASP A 121 18.48 0.42 3.00
CA ASP A 121 18.58 1.60 2.12
C ASP A 121 17.22 2.27 1.90
N GLY A 122 16.42 2.38 2.97
CA GLY A 122 15.10 3.01 2.91
C GLY A 122 15.19 4.49 2.55
N GLU A 123 15.04 4.83 1.26
CA GLU A 123 14.88 6.21 0.82
C GLU A 123 13.49 6.74 1.15
N PHE A 124 13.41 8.04 1.42
CA PHE A 124 12.13 8.70 1.62
C PHE A 124 11.30 8.63 0.33
N ALA A 125 10.05 8.18 0.46
CA ALA A 125 9.07 8.19 -0.62
C ALA A 125 7.73 8.69 -0.08
N THR A 126 7.06 9.55 -0.84
CA THR A 126 5.68 9.94 -0.52
C THR A 126 4.75 8.73 -0.65
N LYS A 127 3.58 8.78 0.01
CA LYS A 127 2.57 7.71 -0.13
C LYS A 127 2.18 7.48 -1.59
N SER A 128 1.99 8.55 -2.35
CA SER A 128 1.69 8.47 -3.79
C SER A 128 2.84 7.91 -4.61
N ALA A 129 4.11 8.19 -4.27
CA ALA A 129 5.25 7.54 -4.90
C ALA A 129 5.32 6.05 -4.58
N LEU A 130 4.97 5.63 -3.36
CA LEU A 130 4.84 4.21 -3.01
C LEU A 130 3.73 3.54 -3.82
N VAL A 131 2.55 4.16 -3.91
CA VAL A 131 1.43 3.67 -4.72
C VAL A 131 1.80 3.56 -6.21
N ARG A 132 2.52 4.55 -6.77
CA ARG A 132 3.05 4.45 -8.14
C ARG A 132 3.95 3.22 -8.31
N ARG A 133 4.90 3.00 -7.40
CA ARG A 133 5.79 1.82 -7.42
C ARG A 133 5.01 0.51 -7.29
N MET A 134 3.97 0.49 -6.46
CA MET A 134 3.07 -0.67 -6.29
C MET A 134 2.28 -0.94 -7.57
N LEU A 135 1.71 0.10 -8.19
CA LEU A 135 0.95 -0.03 -9.43
C LEU A 135 1.83 -0.48 -10.60
N ALA A 136 3.06 0.05 -10.70
CA ALA A 136 4.05 -0.42 -11.67
C ALA A 136 4.33 -1.92 -11.53
N ARG A 137 4.51 -2.42 -10.30
CA ARG A 137 4.68 -3.87 -10.06
C ARG A 137 3.48 -4.70 -10.50
N LEU A 138 2.25 -4.20 -10.33
CA LEU A 138 1.06 -4.92 -10.81
C LEU A 138 1.04 -5.00 -12.34
N VAL A 139 1.38 -3.89 -13.01
CA VAL A 139 1.49 -3.82 -14.48
C VAL A 139 2.58 -4.77 -14.98
N ASP A 140 3.78 -4.72 -14.40
CA ASP A 140 4.89 -5.59 -14.77
C ASP A 140 4.58 -7.08 -14.54
N ALA A 141 3.79 -7.38 -13.50
CA ALA A 141 3.33 -8.73 -13.20
C ALA A 141 2.15 -9.20 -14.06
N GLY A 142 1.64 -8.36 -14.97
CA GLY A 142 0.52 -8.70 -15.84
C GLY A 142 -0.80 -8.91 -15.11
N VAL A 143 -1.01 -8.24 -13.97
CA VAL A 143 -2.28 -8.33 -13.24
C VAL A 143 -3.39 -7.72 -14.09
N PRO A 144 -4.49 -8.45 -14.38
CA PRO A 144 -5.61 -7.91 -15.13
C PRO A 144 -6.42 -6.96 -14.24
N PHE A 145 -6.64 -5.74 -14.71
CA PHE A 145 -7.59 -4.78 -14.14
C PHE A 145 -7.97 -3.74 -15.20
N GLY A 146 -9.17 -3.19 -15.09
CA GLY A 146 -9.70 -2.20 -16.03
C GLY A 146 -9.53 -0.77 -15.55
N TRP A 147 -9.56 -0.57 -14.23
CA TRP A 147 -9.51 0.75 -13.62
C TRP A 147 -8.60 0.81 -12.40
N PHE A 148 -7.98 1.96 -12.20
CA PHE A 148 -7.33 2.34 -10.95
C PHE A 148 -8.15 3.41 -10.23
N ALA A 149 -8.41 3.25 -8.95
CA ALA A 149 -9.16 4.21 -8.13
C ALA A 149 -8.37 4.63 -6.89
N ALA A 150 -8.49 5.91 -6.52
CA ALA A 150 -7.89 6.44 -5.29
C ALA A 150 -8.62 7.69 -4.80
N ASP A 151 -8.48 7.99 -3.51
CA ASP A 151 -9.09 9.16 -2.88
C ASP A 151 -8.36 10.48 -3.21
N SER A 152 -8.81 11.57 -2.57
CA SER A 152 -8.21 12.90 -2.75
C SER A 152 -6.80 13.06 -2.19
N GLY A 153 -6.40 12.21 -1.23
CA GLY A 153 -5.05 12.16 -0.70
C GLY A 153 -4.04 11.74 -1.75
N TYR A 154 -4.42 10.80 -2.62
CA TYR A 154 -3.60 10.36 -3.76
C TYR A 154 -3.84 11.20 -5.02
N GLY A 155 -5.09 11.55 -5.33
CA GLY A 155 -5.44 12.26 -6.56
C GLY A 155 -4.92 13.69 -6.66
N ARG A 156 -4.46 14.28 -5.54
CA ARG A 156 -3.72 15.56 -5.57
C ARG A 156 -2.33 15.44 -6.20
N ASP A 157 -1.72 14.25 -6.22
CA ASP A 157 -0.38 14.05 -6.80
C ASP A 157 -0.49 14.05 -8.34
N PRO A 158 0.03 15.07 -9.05
CA PRO A 158 0.01 15.08 -10.51
C PRO A 158 0.82 13.94 -11.10
N ASP A 159 1.90 13.49 -10.46
CA ASP A 159 2.76 12.46 -11.04
C ASP A 159 2.08 11.08 -11.04
N LEU A 160 1.26 10.78 -10.02
CA LEU A 160 0.48 9.54 -9.99
C LEU A 160 -0.56 9.54 -11.12
N ARG A 161 -1.21 10.67 -11.36
CA ARG A 161 -2.16 10.83 -12.47
C ARG A 161 -1.46 10.73 -13.83
N LEU A 162 -0.29 11.36 -13.97
CA LEU A 162 0.53 11.27 -15.18
C LEU A 162 1.01 9.85 -15.43
N PHE A 163 1.46 9.14 -14.39
CA PHE A 163 1.84 7.72 -14.51
C PHE A 163 0.69 6.87 -15.05
N CYS A 164 -0.53 7.05 -14.55
CA CYS A 164 -1.69 6.35 -15.10
C CYS A 164 -1.99 6.78 -16.54
N HIS A 165 -1.92 8.07 -16.85
CA HIS A 165 -2.16 8.60 -18.19
C HIS A 165 -1.17 8.03 -19.22
N ASP A 166 0.13 8.15 -18.95
CA ASP A 166 1.21 7.73 -19.84
C ASP A 166 1.25 6.20 -19.98
N GLY A 167 0.89 5.48 -18.91
CA GLY A 167 0.77 4.02 -18.89
C GLY A 167 -0.51 3.48 -19.53
N GLY A 168 -1.40 4.35 -20.03
CA GLY A 168 -2.68 3.93 -20.61
C GLY A 168 -3.66 3.30 -19.61
N ILE A 169 -3.44 3.51 -18.31
CA ILE A 169 -4.28 2.98 -17.24
C ILE A 169 -5.50 3.89 -17.08
N ALA A 170 -6.71 3.36 -17.25
CA ALA A 170 -7.91 4.10 -16.93
C ALA A 170 -7.97 4.35 -15.41
N TYR A 171 -8.28 5.58 -14.99
CA TYR A 171 -8.29 5.92 -13.57
C TYR A 171 -9.43 6.86 -13.18
N ALA A 172 -9.89 6.70 -11.94
CA ALA A 172 -10.82 7.58 -11.27
C ALA A 172 -10.22 8.01 -9.92
N MET A 173 -9.82 9.28 -9.82
CA MET A 173 -9.29 9.83 -8.58
C MET A 173 -10.02 11.11 -8.22
N THR A 174 -10.38 11.24 -6.94
CA THR A 174 -10.87 12.53 -6.44
C THR A 174 -9.71 13.52 -6.41
N VAL A 175 -9.92 14.77 -6.83
CA VAL A 175 -8.90 15.83 -6.75
C VAL A 175 -9.45 16.88 -5.80
N PRO A 176 -8.74 17.24 -4.71
CA PRO A 176 -9.22 18.28 -3.83
C PRO A 176 -9.27 19.62 -4.57
N MET A 177 -10.31 20.41 -4.31
CA MET A 177 -10.38 21.79 -4.79
C MET A 177 -9.37 22.62 -3.98
N ASP A 178 -8.30 23.07 -4.62
CA ASP A 178 -7.35 24.00 -4.01
C ASP A 178 -7.69 25.43 -4.50
N PRO A 179 -8.04 26.38 -3.63
CA PRO A 179 -8.37 27.75 -4.05
C PRO A 179 -7.18 28.50 -4.67
N ALA A 180 -5.94 27.96 -4.61
CA ALA A 180 -4.75 28.55 -5.22
C ALA A 180 -4.33 27.93 -6.56
N TYR A 181 -5.13 27.03 -7.15
CA TYR A 181 -4.72 26.31 -8.37
C TYR A 181 -4.93 27.12 -9.67
N GLU A 182 -3.95 27.95 -10.01
CA GLU A 182 -3.75 28.50 -11.36
C GLU A 182 -2.71 27.67 -12.13
N GLY A 183 -3.10 26.58 -12.83
CA GLY A 183 -2.25 26.06 -13.91
C GLY A 183 -2.33 24.58 -14.27
N LYS A 184 -2.53 24.37 -15.58
CA LYS A 184 -2.49 23.14 -16.39
C LYS A 184 -3.55 22.07 -16.09
N ARG A 185 -4.71 22.31 -16.70
CA ARG A 185 -5.76 21.32 -16.95
C ARG A 185 -5.15 20.11 -17.68
N CYS A 186 -5.26 18.92 -17.10
CA CYS A 186 -5.13 17.67 -17.85
C CYS A 186 -6.19 17.73 -18.99
N PRO A 187 -5.86 17.45 -20.26
CA PRO A 187 -6.85 17.49 -21.33
C PRO A 187 -8.01 16.57 -20.94
N ALA A 188 -9.21 17.15 -20.85
CA ALA A 188 -10.42 16.39 -20.59
C ALA A 188 -10.60 15.40 -21.75
N LYS A 189 -10.77 14.11 -21.44
CA LYS A 189 -11.22 13.15 -22.45
C LYS A 189 -12.63 13.56 -22.88
N THR A 190 -12.80 13.82 -24.17
CA THR A 190 -14.10 13.61 -24.82
C THR A 190 -14.32 12.10 -24.85
N PHE A 191 -15.47 11.65 -24.35
CA PHE A 191 -15.87 10.24 -24.36
C PHE A 191 -16.04 9.74 -25.80
#